data_AF-A0A7G9T3R9-F1
#
_entry.id   AF-A0A7G9T3R9-F1
#
_cell.length_a   1.000
_cell.length_b   1.000
_cell.length_c   1.000
_cell.angle_alpha   90.00
_cell.angle_beta   90.00
_cell.angle_gamma   90.00
#
_symmetry.space_group_name_H-M   'P 1'
#
loop_
_entity.id
_entity.type
_entity.pdbx_description
1 polymer ?
#
loop_
_entity_poly.entity_id
_entity_poly.type
_entity_poly.pdbx_seq_one_letter_code
_entity_poly.pdbx_strand_id
1 'polypeptide(L)'
;MLTVYIDSFLLISFFLIIIAIYNLVFIYISDDYFAFIIMEVVGIIALLVYRWLIGGQKVIDVNGEFKLADAVFLGTVQHSLRFSLQPTIRVGLMQNDEMVETYEIEIDISKIEALPNIGSKIDIVSIKGNELIGYTGEFLDSDAHYPVSDFIAQFEALSKMKDVGLYQIMKRSDDMDDIAYAEFTGDSLKLLREKYKLTQKDVAAAIDMSVGNIRAIEQENKVIKQKNIDKLIAAYPKFKDLITLQFDWVAFNFPDMNGEDVIKNVLNLKRDLFINRATSQNFYTREYAYGGEKSIYVQDFAPDLDNDNFQKPGATLFLTGMGCRLFEKAMIEQGIDWRGFFNRMYAYKGHATRVDLAINDMDELVDAVQEKKFWSKKKVYNIHGSSDGGWTIDFGKSPFVVRIYDKQKEQAAKGNFTNISTRVELELHGDKATQIIEEWLGSDNLVGSAFDILYTYVVFLNENVDESQMKGFRVREEYIDTLKPNASWALFTALGQKMKFITQPRAQSIERIENWLRNYVCPSLKIVQQTGGWNSLLESINEAELSLEQQELVQATNTKQMSESAVDIRTIQIPGMKELLNM
;
A
#
# COMPACT_ATOMS: atom_id res chain seq x y z
N MET A 1 -8.34 -29.63 -38.12
CA MET A 1 -8.17 -29.39 -39.57
C MET A 1 -9.15 -30.20 -40.44
N LEU A 2 -9.50 -31.44 -40.08
CA LEU A 2 -10.53 -32.22 -40.79
C LEU A 2 -11.97 -31.69 -40.57
N THR A 3 -12.28 -31.16 -39.39
CA THR A 3 -13.62 -30.65 -39.02
C THR A 3 -14.02 -29.38 -39.79
N VAL A 4 -13.09 -28.41 -39.91
CA VAL A 4 -13.29 -27.15 -40.65
C VAL A 4 -13.58 -27.39 -42.15
N TYR A 5 -13.01 -28.45 -42.72
CA TYR A 5 -13.26 -28.84 -44.11
C TYR A 5 -14.65 -29.46 -44.31
N ILE A 6 -15.15 -30.19 -43.31
CA ILE A 6 -16.49 -30.79 -43.34
C ILE A 6 -17.56 -29.69 -43.24
N ASP A 7 -17.37 -28.69 -42.39
CA ASP A 7 -18.30 -27.56 -42.21
C ASP A 7 -18.40 -26.68 -43.46
N SER A 8 -17.26 -26.41 -44.11
CA SER A 8 -17.22 -25.64 -45.36
C SER A 8 -17.89 -26.39 -46.52
N PHE A 9 -17.74 -27.71 -46.58
CA PHE A 9 -18.36 -28.54 -47.62
C PHE A 9 -19.87 -28.68 -47.43
N LEU A 10 -20.34 -28.79 -46.19
CA LEU A 10 -21.76 -28.76 -45.84
C LEU A 10 -22.40 -27.41 -46.18
N LEU A 11 -21.72 -26.29 -45.89
CA LEU A 11 -22.20 -24.94 -46.20
C LEU A 11 -22.33 -24.70 -47.72
N ILE A 12 -21.33 -25.14 -48.50
CA ILE A 12 -21.35 -25.06 -49.97
C ILE A 12 -22.44 -25.96 -50.55
N SER A 13 -22.58 -27.18 -50.04
CA SER A 13 -23.63 -28.12 -50.46
C SER A 13 -25.02 -27.59 -50.16
N PHE A 14 -25.20 -26.93 -49.01
CA PHE A 14 -26.45 -26.28 -48.61
C PHE A 14 -26.80 -25.08 -49.50
N PHE A 15 -25.82 -24.22 -49.82
CA PHE A 15 -26.01 -23.13 -50.77
C PHE A 15 -26.40 -23.62 -52.17
N LEU A 16 -25.77 -24.71 -52.64
CA LEU A 16 -26.12 -25.33 -53.92
C LEU A 16 -27.54 -25.92 -53.91
N ILE A 17 -27.99 -26.48 -52.78
CA ILE A 17 -29.36 -26.97 -52.62
C ILE A 17 -30.36 -25.81 -52.62
N ILE A 18 -30.07 -24.69 -51.94
CA ILE A 18 -30.92 -23.48 -51.99
C ILE A 18 -31.02 -22.93 -53.41
N ILE A 19 -29.89 -22.85 -54.14
CA ILE A 19 -29.87 -22.39 -55.53
C ILE A 19 -30.64 -23.36 -56.45
N ALA A 20 -30.53 -24.68 -56.21
CA ALA A 20 -31.28 -25.67 -56.97
C ALA A 20 -32.80 -25.58 -56.71
N ILE A 21 -33.22 -25.38 -55.47
CA ILE A 21 -34.62 -25.17 -55.09
C ILE A 21 -35.14 -23.85 -55.68
N TYR A 22 -34.34 -22.78 -55.61
CA TYR A 22 -34.66 -21.47 -56.20
C TYR A 22 -34.92 -21.59 -57.71
N ASN A 23 -34.05 -22.29 -58.42
CA ASN A 23 -34.22 -22.54 -59.85
C ASN A 23 -35.43 -23.44 -60.15
N LEU A 24 -35.73 -24.45 -59.31
CA LEU A 24 -36.90 -25.32 -59.52
C LEU A 24 -38.23 -24.58 -59.33
N VAL A 25 -38.31 -23.70 -58.33
CA VAL A 25 -39.49 -22.88 -58.01
C VAL A 25 -39.78 -21.88 -59.13
N PHE A 26 -38.74 -21.24 -59.67
CA PHE A 26 -38.87 -20.28 -60.77
C PHE A 26 -39.29 -20.92 -62.11
N ILE A 27 -39.00 -22.21 -62.31
CA ILE A 27 -39.32 -22.92 -63.56
C ILE A 27 -40.75 -23.47 -63.57
N TYR A 28 -41.33 -23.84 -62.41
CA TYR A 28 -42.59 -24.58 -62.35
C TYR A 28 -43.77 -23.86 -61.69
N ILE A 29 -43.58 -22.67 -61.12
CA ILE A 29 -44.64 -21.93 -60.42
C ILE A 29 -44.87 -20.60 -61.14
N SER A 30 -46.03 -20.47 -61.81
CA SER A 30 -46.43 -19.26 -62.55
C SER A 30 -47.21 -18.25 -61.69
N ASP A 31 -47.28 -18.48 -60.37
CA ASP A 31 -48.04 -17.68 -59.43
C ASP A 31 -47.08 -17.02 -58.42
N ASP A 32 -46.86 -15.72 -58.59
CA ASP A 32 -45.89 -14.91 -57.84
C ASP A 32 -46.12 -14.97 -56.33
N TYR A 33 -47.37 -15.17 -55.89
CA TYR A 33 -47.70 -15.26 -54.47
C TYR A 33 -47.19 -16.56 -53.83
N PHE A 34 -47.23 -17.67 -54.57
CA PHE A 34 -46.76 -18.97 -54.09
C PHE A 34 -45.23 -19.04 -54.09
N ALA A 35 -44.58 -18.40 -55.07
CA ALA A 35 -43.12 -18.25 -55.09
C ALA A 35 -42.61 -17.40 -53.91
N PHE A 36 -43.33 -16.33 -53.55
CA PHE A 36 -42.99 -15.49 -52.39
C PHE A 36 -43.06 -16.24 -51.05
N ILE A 37 -44.13 -17.03 -50.83
CA ILE A 37 -44.27 -17.83 -49.61
C ILE A 37 -43.16 -18.88 -49.51
N ILE A 38 -42.82 -19.55 -50.62
CA ILE A 38 -41.72 -20.52 -50.64
C ILE A 38 -40.38 -19.84 -50.34
N MET A 39 -40.14 -18.63 -50.84
CA MET A 39 -38.95 -17.85 -50.54
C MET A 39 -38.83 -17.49 -49.06
N GLU A 40 -39.91 -17.05 -48.42
CA GLU A 40 -39.91 -16.79 -46.96
C GLU A 40 -39.65 -18.06 -46.16
N VAL A 41 -40.29 -19.17 -46.52
CA VAL A 41 -40.09 -20.46 -45.83
C VAL A 41 -38.67 -20.98 -45.99
N VAL A 42 -38.07 -20.88 -47.19
CA VAL A 42 -36.67 -21.25 -47.44
C VAL A 42 -35.71 -20.34 -46.66
N GLY A 43 -35.99 -19.03 -46.60
CA GLY A 43 -35.22 -18.09 -45.80
C GLY A 43 -35.26 -18.41 -44.30
N ILE A 44 -36.44 -18.72 -43.76
CA ILE A 44 -36.61 -19.13 -42.36
C ILE A 44 -35.87 -20.45 -42.07
N ILE A 45 -35.97 -21.44 -42.95
CA ILE A 45 -35.27 -22.72 -42.82
C ILE A 45 -33.76 -22.51 -42.87
N ALA A 46 -33.24 -21.67 -43.77
CA ALA A 46 -31.83 -21.34 -43.84
C ALA A 46 -31.31 -20.68 -42.55
N LEU A 47 -32.11 -19.78 -41.97
CA LEU A 47 -31.78 -19.12 -40.71
C LEU A 47 -31.79 -20.09 -39.51
N LEU A 48 -32.73 -21.04 -39.50
CA LEU A 48 -32.82 -22.10 -38.49
C LEU A 48 -31.67 -23.10 -38.61
N VAL A 49 -31.28 -23.46 -39.84
CA VAL A 49 -30.14 -24.36 -40.11
C VAL A 49 -28.82 -23.69 -39.78
N TYR A 50 -28.66 -22.39 -40.08
CA TYR A 50 -27.49 -21.62 -39.66
C TYR A 50 -27.38 -21.53 -38.14
N ARG A 51 -28.49 -21.23 -37.44
CA ARG A 51 -28.57 -21.26 -35.96
C ARG A 51 -28.24 -22.63 -35.37
N TRP A 52 -28.64 -23.70 -36.06
CA TRP A 52 -28.36 -25.09 -35.64
C TRP A 52 -26.89 -25.47 -35.88
N LEU A 53 -26.29 -25.03 -36.99
CA LEU A 53 -24.87 -25.28 -37.34
C LEU A 53 -23.89 -24.57 -36.41
N ILE A 54 -24.21 -23.37 -35.90
CA ILE A 54 -23.36 -22.63 -34.94
C ILE A 54 -23.57 -23.03 -33.48
N GLY A 55 -24.33 -24.11 -33.21
CA GLY A 55 -24.49 -24.67 -31.86
C GLY A 55 -25.11 -23.73 -30.82
N GLY A 56 -25.76 -22.64 -31.24
CA GLY A 56 -26.29 -21.61 -30.34
C GLY A 56 -25.25 -20.64 -29.75
N GLN A 57 -24.00 -20.62 -30.25
CA GLN A 57 -22.98 -19.64 -29.84
C GLN A 57 -23.41 -18.22 -30.24
N LYS A 58 -23.25 -17.27 -29.30
CA LYS A 58 -23.57 -15.86 -29.52
C LYS A 58 -22.43 -15.16 -30.28
N VAL A 59 -22.77 -14.09 -31.00
CA VAL A 59 -21.80 -13.19 -31.63
C VAL A 59 -21.57 -12.01 -30.68
N ILE A 60 -20.32 -11.79 -30.29
CA ILE A 60 -19.90 -10.71 -29.40
C ILE A 60 -19.02 -9.75 -30.20
N ASP A 61 -19.36 -8.46 -30.16
CA ASP A 61 -18.54 -7.40 -30.76
C ASP A 61 -17.46 -6.95 -29.78
N VAL A 62 -16.18 -7.21 -30.11
CA VAL A 62 -15.04 -6.73 -29.35
C VAL A 62 -14.32 -5.65 -30.15
N ASN A 63 -14.50 -4.38 -29.80
CA ASN A 63 -13.90 -3.22 -30.49
C ASN A 63 -14.10 -3.21 -32.03
N GLY A 64 -15.25 -3.65 -32.52
CA GLY A 64 -15.56 -3.76 -33.95
C GLY A 64 -15.17 -5.11 -34.58
N GLU A 65 -14.56 -6.02 -33.83
CA GLU A 65 -14.27 -7.40 -34.25
C GLU A 65 -15.33 -8.36 -33.72
N PHE A 66 -16.08 -8.99 -34.62
CA PHE A 66 -17.12 -9.95 -34.26
C PHE A 66 -16.54 -11.33 -33.95
N LYS A 67 -16.68 -11.78 -32.71
CA LYS A 67 -16.21 -13.08 -32.23
C LYS A 67 -17.38 -14.01 -31.96
N LEU A 68 -17.29 -15.25 -32.45
CA LEU A 68 -18.24 -16.32 -32.15
C LEU A 68 -17.79 -17.01 -30.85
N ALA A 69 -18.35 -16.58 -29.73
CA ALA A 69 -17.96 -17.04 -28.40
C ALA A 69 -19.10 -16.89 -27.39
N ASP A 70 -19.07 -17.71 -26.34
CA ASP A 70 -19.90 -17.51 -25.15
C ASP A 70 -19.13 -16.70 -24.12
N ALA A 71 -19.73 -15.63 -23.60
CA ALA A 71 -19.18 -14.89 -22.47
C ALA A 71 -19.53 -15.60 -21.16
N VAL A 72 -18.52 -15.83 -20.32
CA VAL A 72 -18.64 -16.52 -19.04
C VAL A 72 -18.10 -15.65 -17.91
N PHE A 73 -18.86 -15.55 -16.83
CA PHE A 73 -18.45 -14.84 -15.62
C PHE A 73 -17.36 -15.61 -14.87
N LEU A 74 -16.22 -14.96 -14.60
CA LEU A 74 -15.06 -15.54 -13.91
C LEU A 74 -14.86 -14.99 -12.50
N GLY A 75 -15.73 -14.08 -12.05
CA GLY A 75 -15.67 -13.46 -10.73
C GLY A 75 -15.51 -11.94 -10.79
N THR A 76 -15.60 -11.29 -9.63
CA THR A 76 -15.29 -9.85 -9.46
C THR A 76 -13.79 -9.65 -9.25
N VAL A 77 -13.23 -8.57 -9.78
CA VAL A 77 -11.85 -8.17 -9.43
C VAL A 77 -11.79 -7.66 -7.99
N GLN A 78 -10.60 -7.66 -7.39
CA GLN A 78 -10.43 -7.42 -5.95
C GLN A 78 -10.73 -5.96 -5.57
N HIS A 79 -10.37 -5.01 -6.43
CA HIS A 79 -10.58 -3.58 -6.23
C HIS A 79 -12.01 -3.11 -6.53
N SER A 80 -12.85 -3.93 -7.17
CA SER A 80 -14.26 -3.61 -7.44
C SER A 80 -15.21 -4.00 -6.31
N LEU A 81 -14.70 -4.63 -5.23
CA LEU A 81 -15.50 -5.03 -4.07
C LEU A 81 -15.72 -3.92 -3.03
N ARG A 82 -15.47 -2.66 -3.40
CA ARG A 82 -15.96 -1.50 -2.66
C ARG A 82 -17.19 -0.95 -3.36
N PHE A 83 -18.24 -0.66 -2.59
CA PHE A 83 -19.56 -0.21 -3.08
C PHE A 83 -19.45 0.75 -4.27
N SER A 84 -19.65 0.20 -5.47
CA SER A 84 -19.68 0.93 -6.73
C SER A 84 -20.95 0.52 -7.46
N LEU A 85 -21.64 1.50 -8.05
CA LEU A 85 -22.72 1.24 -9.00
C LEU A 85 -22.18 0.73 -10.34
N GLN A 86 -20.85 0.76 -10.51
CA GLN A 86 -20.14 0.28 -11.67
C GLN A 86 -18.96 -0.62 -11.25
N PRO A 87 -19.20 -1.85 -10.76
CA PRO A 87 -18.14 -2.77 -10.41
C PRO A 87 -17.47 -3.33 -11.67
N THR A 88 -16.18 -3.61 -11.56
CA THR A 88 -15.47 -4.39 -12.57
C THR A 88 -15.62 -5.89 -12.33
N ILE A 89 -16.01 -6.63 -13.36
CA ILE A 89 -16.07 -8.09 -13.37
C ILE A 89 -15.08 -8.67 -14.36
N ARG A 90 -14.64 -9.89 -14.12
CA ARG A 90 -13.81 -10.66 -15.05
C ARG A 90 -14.69 -11.57 -15.88
N VAL A 91 -14.49 -11.52 -17.19
CA VAL A 91 -15.26 -12.27 -18.19
C VAL A 91 -14.30 -13.05 -19.07
N GLY A 92 -14.56 -14.33 -19.26
CA GLY A 92 -13.88 -15.17 -20.23
C GLY A 92 -14.73 -15.32 -21.49
N LEU A 93 -14.10 -15.21 -22.66
CA LEU A 93 -14.70 -15.60 -23.92
C LEU A 93 -14.36 -17.06 -24.21
N MET A 94 -15.39 -17.89 -24.30
CA MET A 94 -15.29 -19.33 -24.54
C MET A 94 -15.65 -19.65 -25.98
N GLN A 95 -14.77 -20.34 -26.70
CA GLN A 95 -15.06 -20.87 -28.03
C GLN A 95 -14.83 -22.37 -27.99
N ASN A 96 -15.86 -23.15 -28.34
CA ASN A 96 -15.82 -24.63 -28.30
C ASN A 96 -15.34 -25.18 -26.94
N ASP A 97 -15.86 -24.63 -25.84
CA ASP A 97 -15.51 -24.98 -24.45
C ASP A 97 -14.05 -24.71 -24.04
N GLU A 98 -13.27 -24.01 -24.86
CA GLU A 98 -11.94 -23.50 -24.51
C GLU A 98 -11.97 -21.98 -24.28
N MET A 99 -11.23 -21.52 -23.27
CA MET A 99 -11.09 -20.10 -22.99
C MET A 99 -10.09 -19.49 -23.96
N VAL A 100 -10.56 -18.56 -24.80
CA VAL A 100 -9.74 -17.92 -25.82
C VAL A 100 -9.19 -16.60 -25.31
N GLU A 101 -10.02 -15.80 -24.64
CA GLU A 101 -9.66 -14.47 -24.15
C GLU A 101 -10.31 -14.17 -22.79
N THR A 102 -9.74 -13.22 -22.06
CA THR A 102 -10.28 -12.74 -20.79
C THR A 102 -10.25 -11.23 -20.74
N TYR A 103 -11.33 -10.63 -20.26
CA TYR A 103 -11.52 -9.20 -20.14
C TYR A 103 -11.91 -8.84 -18.70
N GLU A 104 -11.38 -7.72 -18.22
CA GLU A 104 -11.89 -7.06 -17.02
C GLU A 104 -12.76 -5.90 -17.49
N ILE A 105 -14.07 -6.05 -17.32
CA ILE A 105 -15.06 -5.11 -17.84
C ILE A 105 -15.79 -4.43 -16.69
N GLU A 106 -16.00 -3.12 -16.82
CA GLU A 106 -16.89 -2.36 -15.95
C GLU A 106 -18.34 -2.53 -16.41
N ILE A 107 -19.24 -2.74 -15.44
CA ILE A 107 -20.66 -3.04 -15.70
C ILE A 107 -21.56 -2.15 -14.86
N ASP A 108 -22.69 -1.71 -15.39
CA ASP A 108 -23.70 -0.98 -14.60
C ASP A 108 -24.57 -1.97 -13.81
N ILE A 109 -24.60 -1.85 -12.49
CA ILE A 109 -25.37 -2.79 -11.64
C ILE A 109 -26.88 -2.74 -11.88
N SER A 110 -27.41 -1.64 -12.42
CA SER A 110 -28.84 -1.54 -12.75
C SER A 110 -29.26 -2.52 -13.84
N LYS A 111 -28.28 -3.07 -14.59
CA LYS A 111 -28.48 -4.03 -15.68
C LYS A 111 -28.36 -5.48 -15.24
N ILE A 112 -28.10 -5.77 -13.97
CA ILE A 112 -27.95 -7.14 -13.45
C ILE A 112 -28.72 -7.36 -12.13
N GLU A 113 -29.37 -8.51 -11.99
CA GLU A 113 -30.14 -8.88 -10.79
C GLU A 113 -29.23 -9.25 -9.60
N ALA A 114 -28.18 -10.01 -9.89
CA ALA A 114 -27.28 -10.64 -8.92
C ALA A 114 -25.93 -10.93 -9.57
N LEU A 115 -24.89 -11.13 -8.77
CA LEU A 115 -23.62 -11.64 -9.31
C LEU A 115 -23.80 -13.11 -9.74
N PRO A 116 -23.48 -13.47 -10.99
CA PRO A 116 -23.58 -14.85 -11.43
C PRO A 116 -22.61 -15.74 -10.65
N ASN A 117 -22.88 -17.04 -10.60
CA ASN A 117 -21.85 -17.98 -10.13
C ASN A 117 -20.67 -18.00 -11.11
N ILE A 118 -19.45 -18.19 -10.61
CA ILE A 118 -18.28 -18.41 -11.48
C ILE A 118 -18.57 -19.56 -12.45
N GLY A 119 -18.32 -19.34 -13.73
CA GLY A 119 -18.64 -20.29 -14.80
C GLY A 119 -20.03 -20.09 -15.42
N SER A 120 -20.86 -19.19 -14.92
CA SER A 120 -22.17 -18.89 -15.52
C SER A 120 -22.01 -18.09 -16.81
N LYS A 121 -22.80 -18.43 -17.84
CA LYS A 121 -22.89 -17.62 -19.06
C LYS A 121 -23.53 -16.27 -18.75
N ILE A 122 -23.05 -15.22 -19.41
CA ILE A 122 -23.57 -13.86 -19.29
C ILE A 122 -23.87 -13.28 -20.67
N ASP A 123 -24.91 -12.46 -20.73
CA ASP A 123 -25.49 -11.99 -21.99
C ASP A 123 -24.88 -10.68 -22.47
N ILE A 124 -23.56 -10.68 -22.62
CA ILE A 124 -22.79 -9.56 -23.18
C ILE A 124 -22.92 -9.60 -24.70
N VAL A 125 -23.20 -8.43 -25.29
CA VAL A 125 -23.26 -8.24 -26.74
C VAL A 125 -22.05 -7.49 -27.28
N SER A 126 -21.46 -6.61 -26.48
CA SER A 126 -20.30 -5.83 -26.89
C SER A 126 -19.34 -5.58 -25.74
N ILE A 127 -18.05 -5.66 -26.04
CA ILE A 127 -16.95 -5.24 -25.18
C ILE A 127 -16.21 -4.12 -25.91
N LYS A 128 -16.19 -2.92 -25.31
CA LYS A 128 -15.51 -1.74 -25.87
C LYS A 128 -14.46 -1.22 -24.92
N GLY A 129 -13.31 -0.84 -25.44
CA GLY A 129 -12.23 -0.22 -24.67
C GLY A 129 -10.86 -0.82 -24.96
N ASN A 130 -9.89 -0.53 -24.11
CA ASN A 130 -8.54 -1.09 -24.23
C ASN A 130 -7.85 -1.10 -22.86
N GLU A 131 -6.65 -1.66 -22.78
CA GLU A 131 -5.89 -1.78 -21.53
C GLU A 131 -5.62 -0.44 -20.81
N LEU A 132 -5.55 0.67 -21.55
CA LEU A 132 -5.27 2.00 -20.99
C LEU A 132 -6.53 2.69 -20.47
N ILE A 133 -7.67 2.56 -21.15
CA ILE A 133 -8.97 3.16 -20.76
C ILE A 133 -9.85 2.24 -19.91
N GLY A 134 -9.56 0.94 -19.86
CA GLY A 134 -10.45 -0.06 -19.30
C GLY A 134 -11.46 -0.55 -20.34
N TYR A 135 -12.04 -1.73 -20.12
CA TYR A 135 -13.11 -2.26 -20.97
C TYR A 135 -14.46 -2.03 -20.30
N THR A 136 -15.48 -1.79 -21.12
CA THR A 136 -16.89 -1.68 -20.71
C THR A 136 -17.70 -2.73 -21.46
N GLY A 137 -18.68 -3.32 -20.79
CA GLY A 137 -19.55 -4.32 -21.39
C GLY A 137 -20.97 -3.80 -21.60
N GLU A 138 -21.49 -3.92 -22.83
CA GLU A 138 -22.91 -3.76 -23.10
C GLU A 138 -23.60 -5.13 -23.02
N PHE A 139 -24.71 -5.19 -22.28
CA PHE A 139 -25.54 -6.37 -22.12
C PHE A 139 -26.79 -6.24 -23.01
N LEU A 140 -27.35 -7.37 -23.43
CA LEU A 140 -28.70 -7.37 -24.01
C LEU A 140 -29.67 -6.71 -23.02
N ASP A 141 -30.44 -5.71 -23.48
CA ASP A 141 -31.50 -5.11 -22.67
C ASP A 141 -32.47 -6.22 -22.24
N SER A 142 -32.48 -6.51 -20.93
CA SER A 142 -33.58 -7.23 -20.31
C SER A 142 -34.59 -6.19 -19.85
N ASP A 143 -35.87 -6.36 -20.18
CA ASP A 143 -36.97 -5.47 -19.73
C ASP A 143 -37.14 -5.41 -18.20
N ALA A 144 -36.36 -6.17 -17.46
CA ALA A 144 -36.41 -6.25 -16.02
C ALA A 144 -35.56 -5.14 -15.38
N HIS A 145 -36.24 -4.26 -14.65
CA HIS A 145 -35.61 -3.33 -13.71
C HIS A 145 -35.41 -4.06 -12.38
N TYR A 146 -34.16 -4.27 -11.99
CA TYR A 146 -33.83 -5.10 -10.84
C TYR A 146 -33.54 -4.27 -9.58
N PRO A 147 -33.90 -4.77 -8.38
CA PRO A 147 -33.64 -4.07 -7.14
C PRO A 147 -32.15 -4.15 -6.76
N VAL A 148 -31.49 -2.99 -6.74
CA VAL A 148 -30.08 -2.80 -6.35
C VAL A 148 -29.73 -3.39 -4.97
N SER A 149 -30.72 -3.59 -4.09
CA SER A 149 -30.54 -4.14 -2.73
C SER A 149 -29.97 -5.56 -2.70
N ASP A 150 -30.34 -6.41 -3.67
CA ASP A 150 -29.98 -7.83 -3.64
C ASP A 150 -28.55 -8.04 -4.11
N PHE A 151 -28.12 -7.25 -5.10
CA PHE A 151 -26.73 -7.12 -5.51
C PHE A 151 -25.85 -6.66 -4.33
N ILE A 152 -26.29 -5.62 -3.61
CA ILE A 152 -25.59 -5.09 -2.43
C ILE A 152 -25.38 -6.18 -1.37
N ALA A 153 -26.43 -6.93 -1.02
CA ALA A 153 -26.33 -7.95 0.03
C ALA A 153 -25.35 -9.08 -0.34
N GLN A 154 -25.34 -9.51 -1.60
CA GLN A 154 -24.40 -10.53 -2.10
C GLN A 154 -22.97 -10.01 -2.15
N PHE A 155 -22.80 -8.76 -2.53
CA PHE A 155 -21.52 -8.09 -2.55
C PHE A 155 -20.93 -7.93 -1.14
N GLU A 156 -21.74 -7.52 -0.16
CA GLU A 156 -21.34 -7.49 1.25
C GLU A 156 -20.96 -8.88 1.77
N ALA A 157 -21.71 -9.93 1.39
CA ALA A 157 -21.38 -11.31 1.74
C ALA A 157 -20.05 -11.76 1.10
N LEU A 158 -19.80 -11.43 -0.17
CA LEU A 158 -18.54 -11.71 -0.84
C LEU A 158 -17.37 -10.91 -0.26
N SER A 159 -17.59 -9.65 0.13
CA SER A 159 -16.60 -8.83 0.84
C SER A 159 -16.21 -9.49 2.16
N LYS A 160 -17.19 -9.98 2.95
CA LYS A 160 -16.94 -10.74 4.18
C LYS A 160 -16.17 -12.04 3.94
N MET A 161 -16.47 -12.76 2.85
CA MET A 161 -15.75 -14.00 2.49
C MET A 161 -14.33 -13.73 1.95
N LYS A 162 -14.12 -12.61 1.24
CA LYS A 162 -12.81 -12.20 0.71
C LYS A 162 -11.89 -11.62 1.77
N ASP A 163 -12.38 -11.43 2.99
CA ASP A 163 -11.57 -11.02 4.12
C ASP A 163 -10.60 -12.10 4.63
N VAL A 164 -10.18 -13.00 3.74
CA VAL A 164 -9.11 -13.99 3.91
C VAL A 164 -7.82 -13.31 4.36
N GLY A 165 -7.60 -12.04 4.02
CA GLY A 165 -6.44 -11.30 4.48
C GLY A 165 -6.50 -10.93 5.96
N LEU A 166 -7.66 -10.51 6.48
CA LEU A 166 -7.94 -10.40 7.91
C LEU A 166 -7.85 -11.79 8.55
N TYR A 167 -8.43 -12.83 7.94
CA TYR A 167 -8.31 -14.23 8.37
C TYR A 167 -6.85 -14.75 8.44
N GLN A 168 -5.97 -14.28 7.54
CA GLN A 168 -4.53 -14.61 7.49
C GLN A 168 -3.70 -13.81 8.49
N ILE A 169 -4.10 -12.57 8.77
CA ILE A 169 -3.50 -11.69 9.77
C ILE A 169 -3.91 -12.17 11.17
N MET A 170 -5.19 -12.43 11.39
CA MET A 170 -5.83 -12.88 12.65
C MET A 170 -5.74 -14.39 12.89
N LYS A 171 -4.94 -15.13 12.12
CA LYS A 171 -4.65 -16.56 12.36
C LYS A 171 -5.91 -17.46 12.44
N ARG A 172 -6.99 -17.16 11.70
CA ARG A 172 -8.31 -17.83 11.72
C ARG A 172 -9.19 -17.56 12.96
N SER A 173 -8.83 -16.59 13.80
CA SER A 173 -9.68 -16.13 14.89
C SER A 173 -10.57 -14.99 14.42
N ASP A 174 -11.80 -14.89 14.93
CA ASP A 174 -12.68 -13.73 14.73
C ASP A 174 -12.31 -12.56 15.67
N ASP A 175 -11.52 -12.83 16.71
CA ASP A 175 -10.97 -11.86 17.66
C ASP A 175 -9.43 -11.91 17.65
N MET A 176 -8.75 -10.75 17.63
CA MET A 176 -7.29 -10.62 17.77
C MET A 176 -6.82 -10.87 19.23
N ASP A 177 -7.38 -11.87 19.90
CA ASP A 177 -7.13 -12.09 21.33
C ASP A 177 -5.87 -12.94 21.60
N ASP A 178 -5.02 -12.33 22.43
CA ASP A 178 -3.84 -12.82 23.15
C ASP A 178 -2.79 -13.60 22.34
N ILE A 179 -2.13 -12.92 21.40
CA ILE A 179 -0.79 -13.33 21.00
C ILE A 179 0.13 -13.22 22.23
N ALA A 180 0.53 -14.37 22.78
CA ALA A 180 1.56 -14.43 23.80
C ALA A 180 2.92 -14.00 23.19
N TYR A 181 3.30 -12.74 23.44
CA TYR A 181 4.63 -12.24 23.09
C TYR A 181 5.71 -12.87 23.95
N ALA A 182 6.97 -12.63 23.57
CA ALA A 182 8.11 -13.01 24.37
C ALA A 182 8.03 -12.39 25.77
N GLU A 183 8.40 -13.17 26.79
CA GLU A 183 8.45 -12.68 28.16
C GLU A 183 9.54 -11.61 28.31
N PHE A 184 9.25 -10.57 29.09
CA PHE A 184 10.26 -9.58 29.46
C PHE A 184 11.13 -10.14 30.58
N THR A 185 12.41 -10.39 30.31
CA THR A 185 13.33 -11.05 31.24
C THR A 185 14.40 -10.11 31.80
N GLY A 186 15.31 -10.67 32.60
CA GLY A 186 16.47 -9.96 33.13
C GLY A 186 17.40 -9.40 32.04
N ASP A 187 17.57 -10.13 30.94
CA ASP A 187 18.35 -9.64 29.80
C ASP A 187 17.70 -8.42 29.14
N SER A 188 16.38 -8.46 28.93
CA SER A 188 15.61 -7.29 28.43
C SER A 188 15.73 -6.09 29.37
N LEU A 189 15.66 -6.32 30.68
CA LEU A 189 15.83 -5.27 31.68
C LEU A 189 17.24 -4.66 31.62
N LYS A 190 18.25 -5.50 31.53
CA LYS A 190 19.65 -5.09 31.46
C LYS A 190 19.92 -4.24 30.21
N LEU A 191 19.45 -4.69 29.06
CA LEU A 191 19.56 -3.96 27.78
C LEU A 191 18.90 -2.58 27.87
N LEU A 192 17.65 -2.54 28.35
CA LEU A 192 16.90 -1.30 28.56
C LEU A 192 17.64 -0.34 29.51
N ARG A 193 18.13 -0.87 30.63
CA ARG A 193 18.87 -0.13 31.65
C ARG A 193 20.16 0.48 31.08
N GLU A 194 20.92 -0.30 30.31
CA GLU A 194 22.18 0.13 29.70
C GLU A 194 21.95 1.18 28.61
N LYS A 195 20.93 0.99 27.75
CA LYS A 195 20.54 1.96 26.71
C LYS A 195 20.24 3.35 27.29
N TYR A 196 19.66 3.42 28.48
CA TYR A 196 19.37 4.69 29.17
C TYR A 196 20.36 5.08 30.26
N LYS A 197 21.50 4.39 30.35
CA LYS A 197 22.57 4.65 31.33
C LYS A 197 22.06 4.68 32.77
N LEU A 198 21.10 3.81 33.08
CA LEU A 198 20.54 3.66 34.42
C LEU A 198 21.37 2.63 35.22
N THR A 199 21.39 2.80 36.54
CA THR A 199 21.99 1.81 37.45
C THR A 199 20.94 0.82 37.95
N GLN A 200 21.37 -0.33 38.45
CA GLN A 200 20.45 -1.29 39.09
C GLN A 200 19.69 -0.65 40.28
N LYS A 201 20.29 0.36 40.93
CA LYS A 201 19.67 1.13 42.01
C LYS A 201 18.53 2.01 41.50
N ASP A 202 18.70 2.64 40.34
CA ASP A 202 17.67 3.51 39.73
C ASP A 202 16.45 2.70 39.30
N VAL A 203 16.69 1.51 38.73
CA VAL A 203 15.62 0.57 38.35
C VAL A 203 14.91 0.02 39.60
N ALA A 204 15.68 -0.40 40.61
CA ALA A 204 15.14 -0.90 41.88
C ALA A 204 14.19 0.10 42.54
N ALA A 205 14.59 1.38 42.58
CA ALA A 205 13.76 2.46 43.09
C ALA A 205 12.48 2.68 42.26
N ALA A 206 12.59 2.61 40.93
CA ALA A 206 11.46 2.85 40.03
C ALA A 206 10.35 1.78 40.13
N ILE A 207 10.71 0.52 40.37
CA ILE A 207 9.73 -0.60 40.41
C ILE A 207 9.44 -1.11 41.82
N ASP A 208 9.97 -0.44 42.85
CA ASP A 208 9.81 -0.79 44.27
C ASP A 208 10.32 -2.21 44.59
N MET A 209 11.59 -2.46 44.24
CA MET A 209 12.29 -3.71 44.51
C MET A 209 13.64 -3.44 45.17
N SER A 210 14.21 -4.43 45.85
CA SER A 210 15.57 -4.31 46.38
C SER A 210 16.59 -4.38 45.23
N VAL A 211 17.74 -3.71 45.38
CA VAL A 211 18.85 -3.80 44.41
C VAL A 211 19.34 -5.25 44.27
N GLY A 212 19.32 -6.02 45.36
CA GLY A 212 19.63 -7.45 45.34
C GLY A 212 18.68 -8.24 44.44
N ASN A 213 17.38 -7.93 44.46
CA ASN A 213 16.42 -8.58 43.58
C ASN A 213 16.63 -8.20 42.12
N ILE A 214 16.93 -6.93 41.79
CA ILE A 214 17.27 -6.52 40.42
C ILE A 214 18.51 -7.26 39.93
N ARG A 215 19.54 -7.35 40.77
CA ARG A 215 20.76 -8.09 40.44
C ARG A 215 20.47 -9.56 40.17
N ALA A 216 19.67 -10.21 41.03
CA ALA A 216 19.26 -11.61 40.83
C ALA A 216 18.42 -11.79 39.56
N ILE A 217 17.55 -10.83 39.23
CA ILE A 217 16.77 -10.83 37.99
C ILE A 217 17.69 -10.79 36.77
N GLU A 218 18.64 -9.85 36.72
CA GLU A 218 19.59 -9.72 35.61
C GLU A 218 20.55 -10.92 35.52
N GLN A 219 21.00 -11.49 36.65
CA GLN A 219 21.97 -12.60 36.66
C GLN A 219 21.35 -13.95 36.34
N GLU A 220 20.13 -14.21 36.82
CA GLU A 220 19.42 -15.48 36.62
C GLU A 220 18.40 -15.40 35.46
N ASN A 221 18.41 -14.29 34.71
CA ASN A 221 17.51 -14.01 33.60
C ASN A 221 16.02 -14.24 33.92
N LYS A 222 15.58 -13.78 35.10
CA LYS A 222 14.22 -14.03 35.60
C LYS A 222 13.19 -13.20 34.83
N VAL A 223 12.01 -13.79 34.65
CA VAL A 223 10.83 -13.11 34.09
C VAL A 223 10.37 -11.98 35.01
N ILE A 224 10.09 -10.82 34.43
CA ILE A 224 9.59 -9.65 35.13
C ILE A 224 8.09 -9.53 34.87
N LYS A 225 7.31 -9.42 35.95
CA LYS A 225 5.85 -9.31 35.87
C LYS A 225 5.42 -7.99 35.22
N GLN A 226 4.34 -8.03 34.45
CA GLN A 226 3.80 -6.86 33.74
C GLN A 226 3.61 -5.62 34.63
N LYS A 227 3.10 -5.81 35.85
CA LYS A 227 2.95 -4.71 36.84
C LYS A 227 4.24 -3.93 37.13
N ASN A 228 5.39 -4.59 37.06
CA ASN A 228 6.68 -3.97 37.32
C ASN A 228 7.19 -3.24 36.07
N ILE A 229 6.90 -3.78 34.88
CA ILE A 229 7.17 -3.11 33.61
C ILE A 229 6.33 -1.82 33.51
N ASP A 230 5.06 -1.87 33.93
CA ASP A 230 4.19 -0.69 34.00
C ASP A 230 4.76 0.41 34.89
N LYS A 231 5.19 0.04 36.11
CA LYS A 231 5.88 0.98 37.02
C LYS A 231 7.13 1.57 36.39
N LEU A 232 7.92 0.74 35.70
CA LEU A 232 9.15 1.17 35.05
C LEU A 232 8.89 2.18 33.93
N ILE A 233 7.91 1.92 33.06
CA ILE A 233 7.50 2.82 31.99
C ILE A 233 6.92 4.13 32.56
N ALA A 234 6.15 4.05 33.64
CA ALA A 234 5.62 5.23 34.31
C ALA A 234 6.73 6.10 34.92
N ALA A 235 7.75 5.49 35.53
CA ALA A 235 8.89 6.20 36.10
C ALA A 235 9.83 6.81 35.05
N TYR A 236 9.93 6.18 33.87
CA TYR A 236 10.73 6.66 32.75
C TYR A 236 9.90 6.75 31.47
N PRO A 237 9.05 7.80 31.32
CA PRO A 237 8.19 7.96 30.14
C PRO A 237 8.94 7.95 28.81
N LYS A 238 10.21 8.40 28.81
CA LYS A 238 11.14 8.35 27.67
C LYS A 238 11.35 6.95 27.10
N PHE A 239 11.04 5.88 27.84
CA PHE A 239 11.07 4.52 27.33
C PHE A 239 10.00 4.30 26.26
N LYS A 240 8.90 5.05 26.28
CA LYS A 240 7.88 4.98 25.21
C LYS A 240 8.38 5.53 23.88
N ASP A 241 9.46 6.31 23.89
CA ASP A 241 10.11 6.82 22.69
C ASP A 241 11.20 5.88 22.15
N LEU A 242 11.45 4.74 22.81
CA LEU A 242 12.43 3.72 22.36
C LEU A 242 12.15 3.21 20.95
N ILE A 243 10.87 3.01 20.67
CA ILE A 243 10.36 2.38 19.48
C ILE A 243 9.19 3.23 19.02
N THR A 244 9.21 3.56 17.75
CA THR A 244 8.21 4.48 17.19
C THR A 244 7.62 3.85 15.95
N LEU A 245 6.29 3.84 15.87
CA LEU A 245 5.56 3.41 14.69
C LEU A 245 5.15 4.65 13.89
N GLN A 246 5.35 4.62 12.57
CA GLN A 246 4.95 5.69 11.67
C GLN A 246 4.53 5.17 10.29
N PHE A 247 3.68 5.90 9.58
CA PHE A 247 3.47 5.68 8.15
C PHE A 247 4.70 6.13 7.35
N ASP A 248 5.24 5.24 6.52
CA ASP A 248 6.44 5.46 5.67
C ASP A 248 6.14 5.31 4.17
N TRP A 249 4.94 4.87 3.81
CA TRP A 249 4.39 4.99 2.47
C TRP A 249 2.88 4.92 2.55
N VAL A 250 2.17 5.75 1.80
CA VAL A 250 0.72 5.65 1.60
C VAL A 250 0.41 5.88 0.14
N ALA A 251 -0.18 4.89 -0.52
CA ALA A 251 -0.73 5.02 -1.86
C ALA A 251 -2.21 4.66 -1.86
N PHE A 252 -3.01 5.56 -2.43
CA PHE A 252 -4.46 5.45 -2.50
C PHE A 252 -4.94 5.74 -3.91
N ASN A 253 -5.72 4.84 -4.48
CA ASN A 253 -6.36 5.03 -5.78
C ASN A 253 -7.80 5.51 -5.61
N PHE A 254 -8.20 6.44 -6.46
CA PHE A 254 -9.51 7.07 -6.51
C PHE A 254 -10.08 6.84 -7.92
N PRO A 255 -11.00 5.88 -8.09
CA PRO A 255 -11.49 5.50 -9.42
C PRO A 255 -12.30 6.62 -10.09
N ASP A 256 -13.04 7.40 -9.30
CA ASP A 256 -14.00 8.40 -9.79
C ASP A 256 -13.42 9.83 -9.82
N MET A 257 -12.11 10.00 -9.61
CA MET A 257 -11.47 11.31 -9.46
C MET A 257 -10.33 11.50 -10.45
N ASN A 258 -10.04 12.74 -10.84
CA ASN A 258 -8.79 13.08 -11.48
C ASN A 258 -7.76 13.63 -10.47
N GLY A 259 -6.54 13.92 -10.96
CA GLY A 259 -5.44 14.38 -10.11
C GLY A 259 -5.72 15.71 -9.41
N GLU A 260 -6.43 16.63 -10.06
CA GLU A 260 -6.78 17.93 -9.48
C GLU A 260 -7.84 17.79 -8.39
N ASP A 261 -8.81 16.90 -8.59
CA ASP A 261 -9.80 16.56 -7.57
C ASP A 261 -9.13 15.99 -6.33
N VAL A 262 -8.15 15.09 -6.49
CA VAL A 262 -7.38 14.53 -5.35
C VAL A 262 -6.59 15.63 -4.64
N ILE A 263 -5.91 16.51 -5.37
CA ILE A 263 -5.15 17.62 -4.76
C ILE A 263 -6.07 18.57 -3.97
N LYS A 264 -7.20 18.95 -4.57
CA LYS A 264 -8.12 19.92 -3.99
C LYS A 264 -8.96 19.35 -2.87
N ASN A 265 -9.53 18.17 -3.06
CA ASN A 265 -10.60 17.66 -2.19
C ASN A 265 -10.07 16.65 -1.16
N VAL A 266 -9.03 15.88 -1.50
CA VAL A 266 -8.43 14.88 -0.60
C VAL A 266 -7.27 15.50 0.18
N LEU A 267 -6.22 15.96 -0.51
CA LEU A 267 -5.06 16.58 0.12
C LEU A 267 -5.39 17.96 0.71
N ASN A 268 -6.39 18.65 0.16
CA ASN A 268 -6.75 20.02 0.52
C ASN A 268 -5.55 20.97 0.46
N LEU A 269 -4.80 20.88 -0.64
CA LEU A 269 -3.66 21.72 -0.95
C LEU A 269 -3.94 22.59 -2.16
N LYS A 270 -3.28 23.74 -2.26
CA LYS A 270 -3.37 24.61 -3.44
C LYS A 270 -2.75 23.90 -4.63
N ARG A 271 -3.51 23.82 -5.74
CA ARG A 271 -3.04 23.24 -7.02
C ARG A 271 -1.69 23.85 -7.42
N ASP A 272 -1.50 25.16 -7.30
CA ASP A 272 -0.30 25.87 -7.76
C ASP A 272 1.01 25.42 -7.08
N LEU A 273 0.93 24.67 -5.98
CA LEU A 273 2.08 24.04 -5.34
C LEU A 273 2.54 22.76 -6.07
N PHE A 274 1.79 22.28 -7.05
CA PHE A 274 2.07 21.08 -7.82
C PHE A 274 2.53 21.44 -9.23
N ILE A 275 3.62 20.82 -9.65
CA ILE A 275 4.11 20.86 -11.03
C ILE A 275 3.58 19.61 -11.73
N ASN A 276 2.90 19.79 -12.86
CA ASN A 276 2.44 18.66 -13.67
C ASN A 276 3.42 18.33 -14.80
N ARG A 277 3.52 17.04 -15.14
CA ARG A 277 4.36 16.51 -16.22
C ARG A 277 3.76 15.25 -16.81
N ALA A 278 4.15 14.93 -18.05
CA ALA A 278 3.82 13.64 -18.64
C ALA A 278 4.53 12.50 -17.89
N THR A 279 3.88 11.35 -17.81
CA THR A 279 4.45 10.11 -17.24
C THR A 279 3.91 8.91 -18.00
N SER A 280 4.55 7.76 -17.84
CA SER A 280 4.05 6.45 -18.24
C SER A 280 4.11 5.44 -17.08
N GLN A 281 4.39 5.93 -15.87
CA GLN A 281 4.49 5.11 -14.67
C GLN A 281 3.09 4.70 -14.20
N ASN A 282 2.95 3.47 -13.72
CA ASN A 282 1.70 2.93 -13.19
C ASN A 282 0.51 3.08 -14.18
N PHE A 283 0.80 3.07 -15.48
CA PHE A 283 -0.18 3.20 -16.57
C PHE A 283 -0.91 4.56 -16.66
N TYR A 284 -0.48 5.57 -15.89
CA TYR A 284 -0.99 6.93 -15.99
C TYR A 284 -0.23 7.74 -17.04
N THR A 285 -0.88 8.78 -17.58
CA THR A 285 -0.29 9.66 -18.61
C THR A 285 0.19 11.00 -18.05
N ARG A 286 -0.23 11.37 -16.84
CA ARG A 286 0.14 12.62 -16.19
C ARG A 286 0.45 12.44 -14.70
N GLU A 287 1.39 13.22 -14.20
CA GLU A 287 1.79 13.28 -12.80
C GLU A 287 1.79 14.74 -12.32
N TYR A 288 1.22 14.98 -11.16
CA TYR A 288 1.33 16.20 -10.37
C TYR A 288 2.28 15.94 -9.19
N ALA A 289 3.39 16.68 -9.10
CA ALA A 289 4.37 16.54 -8.02
C ALA A 289 4.46 17.82 -7.17
N TYR A 290 4.28 17.67 -5.85
CA TYR A 290 4.37 18.79 -4.91
C TYR A 290 5.78 19.38 -4.91
N GLY A 291 5.89 20.69 -5.19
CA GLY A 291 7.17 21.38 -5.34
C GLY A 291 8.04 20.85 -6.48
N GLY A 292 7.51 20.03 -7.40
CA GLY A 292 8.26 19.36 -8.47
C GLY A 292 8.91 18.03 -8.08
N GLU A 293 8.86 17.67 -6.80
CA GLU A 293 9.54 16.52 -6.23
C GLU A 293 8.58 15.36 -5.97
N LYS A 294 9.02 14.10 -6.18
CA LYS A 294 8.19 12.90 -5.95
C LYS A 294 8.08 12.52 -4.47
N SER A 295 7.91 13.51 -3.60
CA SER A 295 7.66 13.28 -2.16
C SER A 295 6.17 13.04 -1.90
N ILE A 296 5.33 13.97 -2.37
CA ILE A 296 3.87 13.92 -2.46
C ILE A 296 3.53 14.09 -3.93
N TYR A 297 2.92 13.08 -4.55
CA TYR A 297 2.54 13.18 -5.95
C TYR A 297 1.24 12.44 -6.25
N VAL A 298 0.54 12.89 -7.29
CA VAL A 298 -0.70 12.29 -7.78
C VAL A 298 -0.52 11.97 -9.26
N GLN A 299 -0.86 10.75 -9.68
CA GLN A 299 -0.85 10.36 -11.08
C GLN A 299 -2.27 10.15 -11.58
N ASP A 300 -2.58 10.65 -12.77
CA ASP A 300 -3.90 10.56 -13.40
C ASP A 300 -3.77 10.52 -14.94
N PHE A 301 -4.92 10.56 -15.61
CA PHE A 301 -4.97 10.63 -17.07
C PHE A 301 -5.11 12.09 -17.54
N ALA A 302 -4.16 12.54 -18.35
CA ALA A 302 -4.30 13.80 -19.08
C ALA A 302 -5.55 13.75 -19.99
N PRO A 303 -6.27 14.88 -20.16
CA PRO A 303 -7.35 14.98 -21.13
C PRO A 303 -6.89 14.60 -22.54
N ASP A 304 -7.73 13.83 -23.23
CA ASP A 304 -7.54 13.50 -24.64
C ASP A 304 -8.00 14.69 -25.50
N LEU A 305 -7.03 15.46 -25.98
CA LEU A 305 -7.27 16.67 -26.77
C LEU A 305 -7.89 16.36 -28.14
N ASP A 306 -7.70 15.13 -28.65
CA ASP A 306 -8.25 14.70 -29.93
C ASP A 306 -9.70 14.20 -29.80
N ASN A 307 -10.17 13.96 -28.58
CA ASN A 307 -11.50 13.43 -28.26
C ASN A 307 -12.28 14.37 -27.32
N ASP A 308 -12.59 15.58 -27.81
CA ASP A 308 -13.39 16.60 -27.11
C ASP A 308 -12.91 16.94 -25.68
N ASN A 309 -11.61 16.86 -25.44
CA ASN A 309 -11.00 17.01 -24.11
C ASN A 309 -11.55 16.03 -23.07
N PHE A 310 -11.98 14.84 -23.51
CA PHE A 310 -12.42 13.78 -22.61
C PHE A 310 -11.32 13.44 -21.61
N GLN A 311 -11.64 13.53 -20.32
CA GLN A 311 -10.71 13.20 -19.26
C GLN A 311 -11.14 11.89 -18.61
N LYS A 312 -10.33 10.84 -18.81
CA LYS A 312 -10.57 9.55 -18.17
C LYS A 312 -10.48 9.71 -16.64
N PRO A 313 -11.48 9.24 -15.87
CA PRO A 313 -11.39 9.23 -14.41
C PRO A 313 -10.36 8.20 -13.94
N GLY A 314 -9.88 8.37 -12.72
CA GLY A 314 -8.86 7.52 -12.11
C GLY A 314 -7.62 8.33 -11.76
N ALA A 315 -7.34 8.41 -10.46
CA ALA A 315 -6.15 9.05 -9.94
C ALA A 315 -5.55 8.23 -8.79
N THR A 316 -4.24 8.24 -8.65
CA THR A 316 -3.57 7.63 -7.49
C THR A 316 -2.71 8.66 -6.77
N LEU A 317 -2.99 8.85 -5.48
CA LEU A 317 -2.14 9.58 -4.55
C LEU A 317 -0.99 8.69 -4.10
N PHE A 318 0.20 9.26 -4.04
CA PHE A 318 1.40 8.65 -3.47
C PHE A 318 2.06 9.60 -2.48
N LEU A 319 2.17 9.14 -1.23
CA LEU A 319 2.95 9.75 -0.17
C LEU A 319 4.14 8.81 0.12
N THR A 320 5.34 9.22 -0.27
CA THR A 320 6.58 8.51 0.12
C THR A 320 6.87 8.71 1.62
N GLY A 321 7.89 8.06 2.19
CA GLY A 321 8.23 8.26 3.61
C GLY A 321 8.48 9.72 3.98
N MET A 322 9.15 10.45 3.08
CA MET A 322 9.33 11.91 3.23
C MET A 322 8.03 12.66 2.98
N GLY A 323 7.23 12.23 2.00
CA GLY A 323 5.90 12.76 1.73
C GLY A 323 4.96 12.67 2.91
N CYS A 324 4.94 11.53 3.60
CA CYS A 324 4.18 11.33 4.84
C CYS A 324 4.59 12.36 5.90
N ARG A 325 5.90 12.52 6.15
CA ARG A 325 6.39 13.51 7.14
C ARG A 325 6.09 14.95 6.73
N LEU A 326 6.14 15.26 5.44
CA LEU A 326 5.83 16.58 4.92
C LEU A 326 4.34 16.88 5.03
N PHE A 327 3.50 15.92 4.65
CA PHE A 327 2.05 16.05 4.67
C PHE A 327 1.48 16.13 6.08
N GLU A 328 2.10 15.48 7.08
CA GLU A 328 1.75 15.66 8.50
C GLU A 328 1.73 17.12 8.94
N LYS A 329 2.61 17.97 8.39
CA LYS A 329 2.60 19.42 8.67
C LYS A 329 1.33 20.07 8.13
N ALA A 330 0.95 19.75 6.89
CA ALA A 330 -0.28 20.24 6.29
C ALA A 330 -1.52 19.72 7.03
N MET A 331 -1.49 18.47 7.51
CA MET A 331 -2.59 17.91 8.31
C MET A 331 -2.79 18.67 9.63
N ILE A 332 -1.71 19.05 10.32
CA ILE A 332 -1.76 19.88 11.53
C ILE A 332 -2.43 21.22 11.23
N GLU A 333 -2.03 21.90 10.15
CA GLU A 333 -2.65 23.17 9.72
C GLU A 333 -4.14 23.00 9.38
N GLN A 334 -4.52 21.85 8.86
CA GLN A 334 -5.91 21.49 8.56
C GLN A 334 -6.71 21.01 9.78
N GLY A 335 -6.08 20.87 10.95
CA GLY A 335 -6.73 20.34 12.15
C GLY A 335 -7.15 18.88 12.04
N ILE A 336 -6.46 18.08 11.22
CA ILE A 336 -6.69 16.64 11.08
C ILE A 336 -5.45 15.85 11.47
N ASP A 337 -5.65 14.58 11.80
CA ASP A 337 -4.59 13.59 11.95
C ASP A 337 -4.68 12.54 10.83
N TRP A 338 -3.83 11.50 10.91
CA TRP A 338 -3.88 10.39 9.95
C TRP A 338 -5.25 9.71 9.91
N ARG A 339 -5.92 9.53 11.05
CA ARG A 339 -7.23 8.89 11.12
C ARG A 339 -8.28 9.70 10.36
N GLY A 340 -8.30 11.02 10.60
CA GLY A 340 -9.11 11.96 9.85
C GLY A 340 -8.78 11.97 8.35
N PHE A 341 -7.51 11.86 7.99
CA PHE A 341 -7.08 11.80 6.60
C PHE A 341 -7.51 10.51 5.88
N PHE A 342 -7.33 9.33 6.50
CA PHE A 342 -7.84 8.07 5.93
C PHE A 342 -9.35 8.10 5.79
N ASN A 343 -10.09 8.53 6.83
CA ASN A 343 -11.55 8.70 6.74
C ASN A 343 -11.96 9.62 5.58
N ARG A 344 -11.23 10.71 5.35
CA ARG A 344 -11.45 11.58 4.19
C ARG A 344 -11.19 10.84 2.87
N MET A 345 -10.10 10.10 2.74
CA MET A 345 -9.82 9.32 1.53
C MET A 345 -10.93 8.30 1.24
N TYR A 346 -11.42 7.60 2.27
CA TYR A 346 -12.56 6.69 2.12
C TYR A 346 -13.86 7.40 1.75
N ALA A 347 -14.12 8.60 2.28
CA ALA A 347 -15.29 9.41 1.91
C ALA A 347 -15.31 9.77 0.41
N TYR A 348 -14.13 9.87 -0.21
CA TYR A 348 -13.96 10.02 -1.66
C TYR A 348 -13.80 8.69 -2.42
N LYS A 349 -14.28 7.58 -1.83
CA LYS A 349 -14.18 6.22 -2.39
C LYS A 349 -12.75 5.76 -2.70
N GLY A 350 -11.75 6.39 -2.10
CA GLY A 350 -10.36 6.03 -2.26
C GLY A 350 -10.05 4.69 -1.63
N HIS A 351 -9.20 3.89 -2.27
CA HIS A 351 -8.76 2.60 -1.76
C HIS A 351 -7.25 2.48 -1.64
N ALA A 352 -6.81 1.85 -0.56
CA ALA A 352 -5.40 1.63 -0.30
C ALA A 352 -4.82 0.65 -1.33
N THR A 353 -3.82 1.10 -2.06
CA THR A 353 -3.04 0.24 -2.97
C THR A 353 -1.72 -0.17 -2.35
N ARG A 354 -1.14 0.67 -1.48
CA ARG A 354 0.04 0.34 -0.66
C ARG A 354 0.06 1.15 0.63
N VAL A 355 0.43 0.50 1.73
CA VAL A 355 0.78 1.16 2.98
C VAL A 355 2.03 0.53 3.54
N ASP A 356 2.99 1.35 3.93
CA ASP A 356 4.17 0.90 4.67
C ASP A 356 4.13 1.45 6.09
N LEU A 357 4.22 0.55 7.07
CA LEU A 357 4.37 0.90 8.48
C LEU A 357 5.83 0.73 8.89
N ALA A 358 6.49 1.81 9.31
CA ALA A 358 7.87 1.78 9.77
C ALA A 358 7.97 1.82 11.30
N ILE A 359 8.79 0.92 11.81
CA ILE A 359 9.15 0.75 13.20
C ILE A 359 10.65 1.03 13.32
N ASN A 360 11.02 1.96 14.19
CA ASN A 360 12.41 2.44 14.30
C ASN A 360 13.16 1.87 15.52
N ASP A 361 14.48 1.83 15.40
CA ASP A 361 15.46 1.62 16.49
C ASP A 361 15.37 0.25 17.20
N MET A 362 15.14 -0.79 16.39
CA MET A 362 15.34 -2.19 16.76
C MET A 362 16.78 -2.61 16.49
N ASP A 363 17.69 -2.24 17.39
CA ASP A 363 19.11 -2.55 17.26
C ASP A 363 19.35 -4.09 17.25
N GLU A 364 20.51 -4.54 16.73
CA GLU A 364 20.97 -5.94 16.68
C GLU A 364 20.19 -6.90 15.75
N LEU A 365 19.09 -6.46 15.13
CA LEU A 365 18.33 -7.34 14.23
C LEU A 365 19.10 -7.72 12.96
N VAL A 366 19.86 -6.78 12.40
CA VAL A 366 20.64 -6.99 11.19
C VAL A 366 21.70 -8.07 11.43
N ASP A 367 22.42 -7.98 12.56
CA ASP A 367 23.42 -8.96 12.98
C ASP A 367 22.78 -10.35 13.21
N ALA A 368 21.61 -10.39 13.87
CA ALA A 368 20.88 -11.63 14.07
C ALA A 368 20.46 -12.30 12.75
N VAL A 369 20.14 -11.54 11.70
CA VAL A 369 19.90 -12.14 10.37
C VAL A 369 21.18 -12.71 9.78
N GLN A 370 22.30 -11.99 9.85
CA GLN A 370 23.59 -12.46 9.33
C GLN A 370 24.03 -13.77 9.99
N GLU A 371 23.76 -13.93 11.27
CA GLU A 371 24.06 -15.13 12.05
C GLU A 371 23.03 -16.25 11.89
N LYS A 372 21.97 -16.05 11.08
CA LYS A 372 20.84 -16.99 10.93
C LYS A 372 20.10 -17.27 12.25
N LYS A 373 20.04 -16.26 13.13
CA LYS A 373 19.36 -16.29 14.43
C LYS A 373 17.94 -15.73 14.34
N PHE A 374 17.15 -16.30 13.42
CA PHE A 374 15.76 -15.89 13.24
C PHE A 374 14.93 -17.07 12.75
N TRP A 375 13.63 -16.96 12.94
CA TRP A 375 12.60 -17.77 12.30
C TRP A 375 11.70 -16.85 11.46
N SER A 376 11.26 -17.33 10.30
CA SER A 376 10.34 -16.60 9.44
C SER A 376 9.23 -17.52 8.92
N LYS A 377 7.99 -17.02 8.94
CA LYS A 377 6.84 -17.66 8.29
C LYS A 377 6.98 -17.67 6.77
N LYS A 378 7.75 -16.72 6.20
CA LYS A 378 8.03 -16.66 4.76
C LYS A 378 9.23 -17.53 4.43
N LYS A 379 9.06 -18.42 3.45
CA LYS A 379 10.14 -19.30 2.97
C LYS A 379 11.25 -18.57 2.22
N VAL A 380 10.98 -17.36 1.74
CA VAL A 380 11.90 -16.58 0.92
C VAL A 380 12.28 -15.33 1.70
N TYR A 381 13.58 -15.08 1.79
CA TYR A 381 14.14 -13.82 2.22
C TYR A 381 15.34 -13.47 1.35
N ASN A 382 15.59 -12.18 1.14
CA ASN A 382 16.72 -11.68 0.37
C ASN A 382 17.55 -10.75 1.25
N ILE A 383 18.87 -10.86 1.15
CA ILE A 383 19.81 -9.97 1.84
C ILE A 383 20.58 -9.20 0.75
N HIS A 384 20.66 -7.89 0.89
CA HIS A 384 21.42 -7.01 0.00
C HIS A 384 22.09 -5.89 0.79
N GLY A 385 23.14 -5.29 0.23
CA GLY A 385 23.90 -4.21 0.87
C GLY A 385 25.37 -4.57 1.10
N SER A 386 26.02 -3.81 1.98
CA SER A 386 27.43 -3.97 2.34
C SER A 386 27.72 -3.44 3.74
N SER A 387 28.91 -3.73 4.28
CA SER A 387 29.37 -3.18 5.57
C SER A 387 29.28 -1.65 5.62
N ASP A 388 29.62 -1.01 4.50
CA ASP A 388 29.78 0.44 4.39
C ASP A 388 28.46 1.13 4.06
N GLY A 389 27.67 0.53 3.15
CA GLY A 389 26.37 1.06 2.72
C GLY A 389 25.20 0.65 3.62
N GLY A 390 25.43 -0.27 4.55
CA GLY A 390 24.39 -0.89 5.36
C GLY A 390 23.75 -2.09 4.68
N TRP A 391 23.18 -2.97 5.51
CA TRP A 391 22.47 -4.16 5.06
C TRP A 391 20.96 -3.91 5.04
N THR A 392 20.29 -4.54 4.10
CA THR A 392 18.83 -4.60 3.98
C THR A 392 18.41 -6.04 3.77
N ILE A 393 17.40 -6.46 4.52
CA ILE A 393 16.83 -7.80 4.50
C ILE A 393 15.35 -7.69 4.19
N ASP A 394 14.88 -8.39 3.16
CA ASP A 394 13.47 -8.47 2.80
C ASP A 394 12.95 -9.89 3.09
N PHE A 395 11.96 -10.02 3.97
CA PHE A 395 11.23 -11.26 4.20
C PHE A 395 9.93 -11.29 3.37
N GLY A 396 9.83 -12.27 2.48
CA GLY A 396 8.67 -12.43 1.61
C GLY A 396 8.77 -11.64 0.30
N LYS A 397 7.62 -11.48 -0.34
CA LYS A 397 7.40 -10.77 -1.61
C LYS A 397 6.01 -10.15 -1.58
N SER A 398 5.75 -9.18 -2.46
CA SER A 398 4.40 -8.62 -2.69
C SER A 398 3.35 -9.75 -2.74
N PRO A 399 2.19 -9.59 -2.07
CA PRO A 399 1.64 -8.34 -1.51
C PRO A 399 2.06 -8.00 -0.07
N PHE A 400 3.03 -8.71 0.52
CA PHE A 400 3.50 -8.41 1.87
C PHE A 400 4.98 -8.72 2.06
N VAL A 401 5.74 -7.69 2.43
CA VAL A 401 7.18 -7.76 2.70
C VAL A 401 7.45 -7.17 4.09
N VAL A 402 8.25 -7.87 4.89
CA VAL A 402 8.86 -7.27 6.08
C VAL A 402 10.29 -6.92 5.72
N ARG A 403 10.63 -5.64 5.67
CA ARG A 403 11.98 -5.15 5.37
C ARG A 403 12.68 -4.70 6.64
N ILE A 404 13.93 -5.10 6.83
CA ILE A 404 14.75 -4.74 7.99
C ILE A 404 16.09 -4.21 7.49
N TYR A 405 16.51 -3.01 7.92
CA TYR A 405 17.74 -2.41 7.39
C TYR A 405 18.40 -1.38 8.28
N ASP A 406 19.67 -1.12 7.99
CA ASP A 406 20.50 -0.07 8.58
C ASP A 406 20.08 1.32 8.06
N LYS A 407 19.07 1.93 8.69
CA LYS A 407 18.51 3.22 8.26
C LYS A 407 19.54 4.34 8.27
N GLN A 408 20.42 4.37 9.27
CA GLN A 408 21.44 5.41 9.38
C GLN A 408 22.42 5.36 8.20
N LYS A 409 22.93 4.17 7.87
CA LYS A 409 23.86 3.98 6.75
C LYS A 409 23.17 4.25 5.41
N GLU A 410 21.93 3.79 5.26
CA GLU A 410 21.13 4.03 4.06
C GLU A 410 20.90 5.53 3.79
N GLN A 411 20.59 6.31 4.83
CA GLN A 411 20.45 7.76 4.69
C GLN A 411 21.78 8.46 4.48
N ALA A 412 22.85 8.05 5.19
CA ALA A 412 24.18 8.61 5.01
C ALA A 412 24.71 8.40 3.58
N ALA A 413 24.47 7.24 2.98
CA ALA A 413 24.80 6.95 1.58
C ALA A 413 24.06 7.87 0.58
N LYS A 414 22.89 8.40 0.99
CA LYS A 414 22.11 9.40 0.24
C LYS A 414 22.47 10.84 0.61
N GLY A 415 23.50 11.06 1.42
CA GLY A 415 23.90 12.39 1.89
C GLY A 415 22.96 13.00 2.93
N ASN A 416 22.09 12.20 3.57
CA ASN A 416 21.12 12.65 4.56
C ASN A 416 21.53 12.22 5.97
N PHE A 417 21.27 13.09 6.95
CA PHE A 417 21.43 12.75 8.36
C PHE A 417 20.12 12.18 8.94
N THR A 418 20.23 11.11 9.72
CA THR A 418 19.15 10.56 10.55
C THR A 418 19.71 10.06 11.87
N ASN A 419 18.91 10.19 12.93
CA ASN A 419 19.19 9.62 14.24
C ASN A 419 18.58 8.22 14.41
N ILE A 420 17.97 7.66 13.36
CA ILE A 420 17.38 6.32 13.35
C ILE A 420 18.47 5.34 12.94
N SER A 421 18.79 4.41 13.84
CA SER A 421 19.83 3.40 13.64
C SER A 421 19.35 2.35 12.63
N THR A 422 18.31 1.60 13.02
CA THR A 422 17.70 0.54 12.22
C THR A 422 16.22 0.82 11.99
N ARG A 423 15.66 0.21 10.94
CA ARG A 423 14.23 0.29 10.64
C ARG A 423 13.68 -1.06 10.21
N VAL A 424 12.48 -1.35 10.69
CA VAL A 424 11.62 -2.44 10.21
C VAL A 424 10.42 -1.82 9.50
N GLU A 425 10.19 -2.17 8.24
CA GLU A 425 9.04 -1.76 7.45
C GLU A 425 8.13 -2.96 7.20
N LEU A 426 6.85 -2.81 7.51
CA LEU A 426 5.79 -3.71 7.05
C LEU A 426 5.22 -3.08 5.77
N GLU A 427 5.66 -3.57 4.62
CA GLU A 427 5.19 -3.12 3.30
C GLU A 427 3.98 -3.97 2.90
N LEU A 428 2.80 -3.36 2.90
CA LEU A 428 1.51 -4.01 2.63
C LEU A 428 0.95 -3.46 1.30
N HIS A 429 0.51 -4.35 0.41
CA HIS A 429 -0.11 -3.99 -0.87
C HIS A 429 -1.55 -4.49 -0.96
N GLY A 430 -2.36 -3.78 -1.76
CA GLY A 430 -3.75 -4.13 -2.06
C GLY A 430 -4.57 -4.36 -0.79
N ASP A 431 -5.24 -5.52 -0.72
CA ASP A 431 -6.13 -5.88 0.39
C ASP A 431 -5.47 -5.81 1.75
N LYS A 432 -4.19 -6.19 1.86
CA LYS A 432 -3.48 -6.14 3.14
C LYS A 432 -3.31 -4.70 3.64
N ALA A 433 -3.12 -3.75 2.71
CA ALA A 433 -3.07 -2.33 3.03
C ALA A 433 -4.46 -1.81 3.43
N THR A 434 -5.51 -2.28 2.77
CA THR A 434 -6.90 -1.91 3.13
C THR A 434 -7.27 -2.42 4.52
N GLN A 435 -7.05 -3.71 4.78
CA GLN A 435 -7.42 -4.38 6.02
C GLN A 435 -6.75 -3.76 7.25
N ILE A 436 -5.45 -3.47 7.18
CA ILE A 436 -4.75 -2.90 8.34
C ILE A 436 -5.26 -1.49 8.68
N ILE A 437 -5.69 -0.71 7.68
CA ILE A 437 -6.28 0.59 7.92
C ILE A 437 -7.67 0.42 8.52
N GLU A 438 -8.51 -0.44 7.94
CA GLU A 438 -9.88 -0.67 8.43
C GLU A 438 -9.90 -1.22 9.85
N GLU A 439 -9.04 -2.18 10.16
CA GLU A 439 -8.84 -2.72 11.51
C GLU A 439 -8.43 -1.62 12.49
N TRP A 440 -7.49 -0.75 12.09
CA TRP A 440 -7.12 0.39 12.92
C TRP A 440 -8.26 1.40 13.08
N LEU A 441 -9.02 1.69 12.02
CA LEU A 441 -10.20 2.54 12.12
C LEU A 441 -11.27 1.92 13.02
N GLY A 442 -11.38 0.59 13.11
CA GLY A 442 -12.30 -0.10 14.01
C GLY A 442 -11.85 -0.12 15.49
N SER A 443 -10.58 -0.42 15.74
CA SER A 443 -10.05 -0.71 17.10
C SER A 443 -9.27 0.45 17.74
N ASP A 444 -8.84 1.42 16.95
CA ASP A 444 -7.87 2.46 17.32
C ASP A 444 -6.53 1.94 17.89
N ASN A 445 -6.12 0.73 17.48
CA ASN A 445 -4.90 0.07 17.96
C ASN A 445 -3.91 -0.31 16.84
N LEU A 446 -3.48 0.66 16.01
CA LEU A 446 -2.54 0.40 14.92
C LEU A 446 -1.20 -0.19 15.41
N VAL A 447 -0.76 0.21 16.61
CA VAL A 447 0.49 -0.26 17.20
C VAL A 447 0.40 -1.74 17.52
N GLY A 448 -0.64 -2.18 18.23
CA GLY A 448 -0.86 -3.60 18.51
C GLY A 448 -0.90 -4.41 17.21
N SER A 449 -1.74 -4.01 16.25
CA SER A 449 -1.88 -4.72 14.97
C SER A 449 -0.56 -4.84 14.20
N ALA A 450 0.26 -3.77 14.15
CA ALA A 450 1.56 -3.81 13.48
C ALA A 450 2.53 -4.81 14.13
N PHE A 451 2.56 -4.85 15.47
CA PHE A 451 3.42 -5.78 16.21
C PHE A 451 2.93 -7.22 16.12
N ASP A 452 1.61 -7.43 16.12
CA ASP A 452 1.02 -8.75 15.93
C ASP A 452 1.35 -9.34 14.57
N ILE A 453 1.26 -8.51 13.53
CA ILE A 453 1.69 -8.88 12.18
C ILE A 453 3.19 -9.20 12.21
N LEU A 454 4.03 -8.29 12.70
CA LEU A 454 5.47 -8.50 12.72
C LEU A 454 5.86 -9.80 13.45
N TYR A 455 5.35 -10.03 14.66
CA TYR A 455 5.62 -11.21 15.47
C TYR A 455 5.04 -12.51 14.90
N THR A 456 3.97 -12.41 14.11
CA THR A 456 3.41 -13.55 13.37
C THR A 456 4.34 -14.00 12.24
N TYR A 457 5.06 -13.08 11.60
CA TYR A 457 5.83 -13.36 10.40
C TYR A 457 7.32 -13.56 10.65
N VAL A 458 7.92 -12.90 11.65
CA VAL A 458 9.35 -12.98 11.96
C VAL A 458 9.53 -13.08 13.47
N VAL A 459 10.49 -13.88 13.93
CA VAL A 459 10.93 -13.94 15.32
C VAL A 459 12.44 -14.01 15.35
N PHE A 460 13.10 -13.21 16.19
CA PHE A 460 14.54 -13.22 16.35
C PHE A 460 14.96 -13.96 17.62
N LEU A 461 16.04 -14.72 17.51
CA LEU A 461 16.37 -15.79 18.45
C LEU A 461 17.80 -15.62 19.00
N ASN A 462 18.10 -16.27 20.12
CA ASN A 462 19.46 -16.30 20.66
C ASN A 462 20.39 -17.27 19.92
N GLU A 463 19.80 -18.31 19.34
CA GLU A 463 20.52 -19.41 18.72
C GLU A 463 20.16 -19.54 17.23
N ASN A 464 21.08 -20.09 16.47
CA ASN A 464 20.92 -20.26 15.03
C ASN A 464 19.86 -21.34 14.76
N VAL A 465 19.00 -21.10 13.78
CA VAL A 465 18.00 -22.09 13.35
C VAL A 465 18.55 -22.85 12.15
N ASP A 466 18.53 -24.18 12.22
CA ASP A 466 18.89 -25.04 11.09
C ASP A 466 17.94 -24.76 9.89
N GLU A 467 18.48 -24.66 8.68
CA GLU A 467 17.68 -24.40 7.47
C GLU A 467 16.58 -25.44 7.21
N SER A 468 16.74 -26.67 7.72
CA SER A 468 15.71 -27.72 7.70
C SER A 468 14.53 -27.38 8.62
N GLN A 469 14.79 -26.70 9.74
CA GLN A 469 13.79 -26.23 10.70
C GLN A 469 13.08 -24.96 10.20
N MET A 470 13.68 -24.23 9.26
CA MET A 470 13.09 -23.02 8.65
C MET A 470 11.95 -23.31 7.65
N LYS A 471 11.61 -24.57 7.40
CA LYS A 471 10.67 -24.99 6.33
C LYS A 471 9.42 -25.69 6.88
N GLY A 472 8.30 -24.97 6.99
CA GLY A 472 6.98 -25.60 7.21
C GLY A 472 5.94 -24.67 7.82
N PHE A 473 4.65 -24.95 7.60
CA PHE A 473 3.53 -24.12 8.07
C PHE A 473 3.24 -24.28 9.58
N ARG A 474 3.72 -25.36 10.21
CA ARG A 474 3.50 -25.72 11.63
C ARG A 474 4.74 -25.62 12.52
N VAL A 475 5.88 -25.25 11.95
CA VAL A 475 7.17 -25.19 12.67
C VAL A 475 7.06 -24.36 13.94
N ARG A 476 6.41 -23.18 13.89
CA ARG A 476 6.33 -22.35 15.09
C ARG A 476 5.65 -23.06 16.26
N GLU A 477 4.53 -23.75 16.05
CA GLU A 477 3.79 -24.41 17.13
C GLU A 477 4.55 -25.63 17.71
N GLU A 478 5.41 -26.25 16.91
CA GLU A 478 6.26 -27.38 17.34
C GLU A 478 7.50 -26.93 18.12
N TYR A 479 7.97 -25.69 17.90
CA TYR A 479 9.22 -25.18 18.49
C TYR A 479 9.01 -23.93 19.36
N ILE A 480 7.80 -23.42 19.57
CA ILE A 480 7.57 -22.17 20.32
C ILE A 480 8.13 -22.23 21.75
N ASP A 481 8.11 -23.42 22.35
CA ASP A 481 8.63 -23.67 23.69
C ASP A 481 10.17 -23.79 23.74
N THR A 482 10.82 -24.06 22.61
CA THR A 482 12.28 -24.21 22.50
C THR A 482 12.96 -22.98 21.90
N LEU A 483 12.24 -22.19 21.11
CA LEU A 483 12.73 -20.98 20.46
C LEU A 483 12.84 -19.83 21.45
N LYS A 484 14.02 -19.67 22.06
CA LYS A 484 14.30 -18.55 22.97
C LYS A 484 14.54 -17.26 22.18
N PRO A 485 13.67 -16.25 22.33
CA PRO A 485 13.86 -14.95 21.69
C PRO A 485 15.12 -14.26 22.19
N ASN A 486 15.77 -13.46 21.34
CA ASN A 486 16.86 -12.61 21.81
C ASN A 486 16.35 -11.44 22.67
N ALA A 487 17.23 -10.89 23.49
CA ALA A 487 16.87 -9.85 24.47
C ALA A 487 16.27 -8.61 23.80
N SER A 488 16.82 -8.20 22.65
CA SER A 488 16.36 -7.05 21.86
C SER A 488 14.94 -7.26 21.32
N TRP A 489 14.64 -8.45 20.78
CA TRP A 489 13.31 -8.84 20.31
C TRP A 489 12.31 -9.02 21.44
N ALA A 490 12.73 -9.61 22.55
CA ALA A 490 11.88 -9.78 23.74
C ALA A 490 11.51 -8.43 24.35
N LEU A 491 12.49 -7.54 24.51
CA LEU A 491 12.26 -6.16 24.95
C LEU A 491 11.26 -5.46 24.05
N PHE A 492 11.44 -5.59 22.74
CA PHE A 492 10.60 -4.95 21.75
C PHE A 492 9.16 -5.45 21.76
N THR A 493 8.94 -6.76 21.68
CA THR A 493 7.60 -7.33 21.61
C THR A 493 6.83 -7.15 22.92
N ALA A 494 7.51 -7.22 24.06
CA ALA A 494 6.90 -6.98 25.37
C ALA A 494 6.52 -5.50 25.59
N LEU A 495 7.27 -4.55 25.02
CA LEU A 495 6.95 -3.13 25.09
C LEU A 495 5.99 -2.68 23.99
N GLY A 496 5.92 -3.40 22.87
CA GLY A 496 5.29 -3.02 21.62
C GLY A 496 3.91 -2.42 21.74
N GLN A 497 3.00 -3.09 22.45
CA GLN A 497 1.62 -2.62 22.65
C GLN A 497 1.50 -1.30 23.44
N LYS A 498 2.57 -0.88 24.13
CA LYS A 498 2.61 0.36 24.95
C LYS A 498 3.35 1.50 24.25
N MET A 499 3.80 1.28 23.02
CA MET A 499 4.65 2.21 22.28
C MET A 499 3.86 3.31 21.57
N LYS A 500 4.56 4.39 21.22
CA LYS A 500 3.97 5.58 20.64
C LYS A 500 3.77 5.43 19.13
N PHE A 501 2.52 5.57 18.68
CA PHE A 501 2.23 5.88 17.28
C PHE A 501 2.57 7.35 17.01
N ILE A 502 3.55 7.60 16.14
CA ILE A 502 3.95 8.96 15.76
C ILE A 502 3.04 9.46 14.65
N THR A 503 2.13 10.35 15.04
CA THR A 503 1.27 11.12 14.13
C THR A 503 1.77 12.55 13.90
N GLN A 504 2.70 13.03 14.74
CA GLN A 504 3.20 14.39 14.69
C GLN A 504 4.59 14.44 14.04
N PRO A 505 4.89 15.48 13.22
CA PRO A 505 6.24 15.73 12.73
C PRO A 505 7.20 15.81 13.93
N ARG A 506 8.37 15.17 13.83
CA ARG A 506 9.42 15.38 14.82
C ARG A 506 9.76 16.88 14.89
N ALA A 507 10.08 17.37 16.09
CA ALA A 507 10.58 18.72 16.28
C ALA A 507 11.68 19.03 15.25
N GLN A 508 11.55 20.15 14.55
CA GLN A 508 12.52 20.52 13.53
C GLN A 508 13.85 20.90 14.20
N SER A 509 14.96 20.49 13.59
CA SER A 509 16.29 21.03 13.93
C SER A 509 16.76 21.93 12.80
N ILE A 510 17.63 22.90 13.10
CA ILE A 510 18.23 23.79 12.09
C ILE A 510 18.94 22.97 11.01
N GLU A 511 19.68 21.93 11.38
CA GLU A 511 20.34 21.03 10.43
C GLU A 511 19.35 20.32 9.48
N ARG A 512 18.18 19.90 9.99
CA ARG A 512 17.13 19.30 9.14
C ARG A 512 16.47 20.32 8.23
N ILE A 513 16.28 21.56 8.71
CA ILE A 513 15.80 22.67 7.89
C ILE A 513 16.77 22.95 6.75
N GLU A 514 18.07 23.06 7.05
CA GLU A 514 19.09 23.31 6.04
C GLU A 514 19.17 22.19 5.01
N ASN A 515 19.17 20.93 5.45
CA ASN A 515 19.19 19.78 4.53
C ASN A 515 17.92 19.73 3.68
N TRP A 516 16.75 20.03 4.26
CA TRP A 516 15.51 20.13 3.49
C TRP A 516 15.57 21.27 2.46
N LEU A 517 16.06 22.45 2.85
CA LEU A 517 16.26 23.58 1.94
C LEU A 517 17.20 23.20 0.79
N ARG A 518 18.37 22.62 1.09
CA ARG A 518 19.36 22.21 0.08
C ARG A 518 18.81 21.19 -0.90
N ASN A 519 18.14 20.16 -0.40
CA ASN A 519 17.75 19.02 -1.22
C ASN A 519 16.43 19.23 -1.97
N TYR A 520 15.51 20.04 -1.44
CA TYR A 520 14.15 20.16 -1.99
C TYR A 520 13.75 21.57 -2.40
N VAL A 521 14.34 22.61 -1.79
CA VAL A 521 13.90 24.00 -2.03
C VAL A 521 14.88 24.75 -2.93
N CYS A 522 16.17 24.45 -2.85
CA CYS A 522 17.21 25.08 -3.68
C CYS A 522 16.94 25.04 -5.18
N PRO A 523 16.41 23.95 -5.79
CA PRO A 523 16.03 23.98 -7.20
C PRO A 523 14.99 25.07 -7.51
N SER A 524 13.95 25.21 -6.68
CA SER A 524 12.94 26.28 -6.82
C SER A 524 13.53 27.67 -6.55
N LEU A 525 14.38 27.81 -5.53
CA LEU A 525 15.10 29.07 -5.26
C LEU A 525 15.98 29.47 -6.45
N LYS A 526 16.58 28.49 -7.14
CA LYS A 526 17.39 28.75 -8.33
C LYS A 526 16.54 29.27 -9.49
N ILE A 527 15.35 28.73 -9.68
CA ILE A 527 14.38 29.23 -10.67
C ILE A 527 13.99 30.67 -10.34
N VAL A 528 13.63 30.96 -9.08
CA VAL A 528 13.29 32.33 -8.62
C VAL A 528 14.46 33.29 -8.84
N GLN A 529 15.69 32.84 -8.56
CA GLN A 529 16.90 33.62 -8.81
C GLN A 529 17.09 33.92 -10.31
N GLN A 530 16.89 32.93 -11.19
CA GLN A 530 17.08 33.07 -12.63
C GLN A 530 15.95 33.86 -13.31
N THR A 531 14.77 33.90 -12.72
CA THR A 531 13.59 34.63 -13.24
C THR A 531 13.47 36.06 -12.70
N GLY A 532 14.45 36.51 -11.89
CA GLY A 532 14.50 37.87 -11.37
C GLY A 532 13.65 38.12 -10.10
N GLY A 533 13.00 37.09 -9.55
CA GLY A 533 12.17 37.19 -8.35
C GLY A 533 12.93 37.21 -7.02
N TRP A 534 14.26 37.15 -7.04
CA TRP A 534 15.09 36.97 -5.84
C TRP A 534 14.89 38.06 -4.78
N ASN A 535 14.82 39.33 -5.19
CA ASN A 535 14.70 40.45 -4.25
C ASN A 535 13.35 40.45 -3.52
N SER A 536 12.25 40.17 -4.23
CA SER A 536 10.91 40.05 -3.64
C SER A 536 10.83 38.87 -2.68
N LEU A 537 11.52 37.76 -2.99
CA LEU A 537 11.62 36.62 -2.08
C LEU A 537 12.40 36.98 -0.81
N LEU A 538 13.52 37.70 -0.91
CA LEU A 538 14.29 38.14 0.27
C LEU A 538 13.45 39.07 1.16
N GLU A 539 12.67 39.98 0.57
CA GLU A 539 11.74 40.83 1.31
C GLU A 539 10.68 39.98 2.03
N SER A 540 10.08 39.02 1.34
CA SER A 540 9.11 38.08 1.94
C SER A 540 9.72 37.25 3.08
N ILE A 541 10.99 36.86 2.97
CA ILE A 541 11.71 36.14 4.04
C ILE A 541 11.92 37.06 5.26
N ASN A 542 12.27 38.32 5.03
CA ASN A 542 12.48 39.30 6.12
C ASN A 542 11.17 39.65 6.84
N GLU A 543 10.05 39.64 6.13
CA GLU A 543 8.72 39.93 6.68
C GLU A 543 8.05 38.70 7.32
N ALA A 544 8.56 37.49 7.07
CA ALA A 544 7.96 36.27 7.59
C ALA A 544 8.04 36.19 9.12
N GLU A 545 6.89 36.09 9.77
CA GLU A 545 6.83 35.88 11.22
C GLU A 545 7.12 34.43 11.58
N LEU A 546 8.04 34.23 12.54
CA LEU A 546 8.33 32.92 13.10
C LEU A 546 7.29 32.55 14.16
N SER A 547 6.83 31.30 14.13
CA SER A 547 5.99 30.74 15.19
C SER A 547 6.76 30.65 16.52
N LEU A 548 6.05 30.54 17.65
CA LEU A 548 6.65 30.35 18.97
C LEU A 548 7.69 29.20 19.00
N GLU A 549 7.35 28.05 18.41
CA GLU A 549 8.24 26.89 18.33
C GLU A 549 9.51 27.17 17.48
N GLN A 550 9.36 27.92 16.38
CA GLN A 550 10.50 28.32 15.54
C GLN A 550 11.39 29.34 16.26
N GLN A 551 10.82 30.26 17.03
CA GLN A 551 11.57 31.21 17.85
C GLN A 551 12.39 30.49 18.92
N GLU A 552 11.81 29.50 19.60
CA GLU A 552 12.52 28.65 20.58
C GLU A 552 13.68 27.90 19.91
N LEU A 553 13.49 27.37 18.70
CA LEU A 553 14.54 26.67 17.96
C LEU A 553 15.72 27.59 17.60
N VAL A 554 15.44 28.83 17.16
CA VAL A 554 16.46 29.85 16.87
C VAL A 554 17.23 30.20 18.14
N GLN A 555 16.54 30.45 19.26
CA GLN A 555 17.17 30.78 20.53
C GLN A 555 18.08 29.64 21.03
N ALA A 556 17.59 28.40 20.99
CA ALA A 556 18.36 27.23 21.41
C ALA A 556 19.63 27.04 20.57
N THR A 557 19.54 27.24 19.25
CA THR A 557 20.68 27.08 18.33
C THR A 557 21.70 28.19 18.49
N ASN A 558 21.26 29.46 18.59
CA ASN A 558 22.15 30.59 18.83
C ASN A 558 22.89 30.44 20.16
N THR A 559 22.20 29.98 21.22
CA THR A 559 22.81 29.72 22.53
C THR A 559 23.89 28.64 22.44
N LYS A 560 23.61 27.56 21.69
CA LYS A 560 24.57 26.48 21.46
C LYS A 560 25.81 26.97 20.68
N GLN A 561 25.62 27.70 19.58
CA GLN A 561 26.73 28.27 18.79
C GLN A 561 27.57 29.27 19.58
N MET A 562 26.94 30.12 20.41
CA MET A 562 27.67 31.02 21.31
C MET A 562 28.49 30.25 22.36
N SER A 563 27.96 29.14 22.87
CA SER A 563 28.70 28.29 23.82
C SER A 563 29.87 27.55 23.17
N GLU A 564 29.71 27.04 21.95
CA GLU A 564 30.78 26.38 21.19
C GLU A 564 31.87 27.37 20.77
N SER A 565 31.49 28.57 20.34
CA SER A 565 32.43 29.67 20.04
C SER A 565 33.20 30.12 21.28
N ALA A 566 32.57 30.14 22.46
CA ALA A 566 33.22 30.50 23.72
C ALA A 566 34.15 29.40 24.25
N VAL A 567 33.88 28.13 23.94
CA VAL A 567 34.79 27.00 24.21
C VAL A 567 36.02 27.10 23.31
N ASP A 568 35.83 27.36 22.01
CA ASP A 568 36.94 27.47 21.05
C ASP A 568 37.92 28.61 21.41
N ILE A 569 37.41 29.74 21.90
CA ILE A 569 38.22 30.86 22.40
C ILE A 569 39.03 30.48 23.65
N ARG A 570 38.52 29.59 24.51
CA ARG A 570 39.22 29.13 25.73
C ARG A 570 40.26 28.04 25.45
N THR A 571 40.14 27.28 24.36
CA THR A 571 41.13 26.28 23.93
C THR A 571 42.32 26.86 23.17
N ILE A 572 42.25 28.13 22.72
CA ILE A 572 43.40 28.86 22.21
C ILE A 572 44.27 29.31 23.41
N GLN A 573 45.06 28.39 23.97
CA GLN A 573 46.22 28.76 24.77
C GLN A 573 47.24 29.42 23.84
N ILE A 574 47.33 30.75 23.88
CA ILE A 574 48.43 31.50 23.28
C ILE A 574 49.71 31.14 24.07
N PRO A 575 50.74 30.52 23.44
CA PRO A 575 52.01 30.29 24.10
C PRO A 575 52.65 31.64 24.44
N GLY A 576 52.87 31.91 25.74
CA GLY A 576 53.53 33.14 26.23
C GLY A 576 52.74 33.94 27.28
N MET A 577 51.44 33.67 27.49
CA MET A 577 50.62 34.44 28.44
C MET A 577 50.76 34.02 29.92
N LYS A 578 51.85 33.33 30.30
CA LYS A 578 52.23 33.08 31.71
C LYS A 578 53.33 34.00 32.21
N GLU A 579 54.06 34.69 31.32
CA GLU A 579 55.17 35.56 31.73
C GLU A 579 54.75 37.03 31.94
N LEU A 580 53.60 37.45 31.43
CA LEU A 580 53.08 38.82 31.59
C LEU A 580 52.17 39.03 32.81
N LEU A 581 51.85 37.98 33.56
CA LEU A 581 51.03 38.06 34.78
C LEU A 581 51.85 38.02 36.08
N ASN A 582 53.19 37.97 35.98
CA ASN A 582 54.12 37.97 37.12
C ASN A 582 55.15 39.14 37.09
N MET A 583 54.88 40.18 36.30
CA MET A 583 55.50 41.52 36.45
C MET A 583 54.44 42.48 36.95
#